data_AF-A0A358AUI2-F1
#
_entry.id   AF-A0A358AUI2-F1
#
_cell.length_a   1.000
_cell.length_b   1.000
_cell.length_c   1.000
_cell.angle_alpha   90.00
_cell.angle_beta   90.00
_cell.angle_gamma   90.00
#
_symmetry.space_group_name_H-M   'P 1'
#
loop_
_entity.id
_entity.type
_entity.pdbx_description
1 polymer ?
#
loop_
_entity_poly.entity_id
_entity_poly.type
_entity_poly.pdbx_seq_one_letter_code
_entity_poly.pdbx_strand_id
1 'polypeptide(L)'
;MSAWIEPIADRNQSDIENKTPKAFLNMVDINRIEGNIAYLSETLSAQGYHIQPIQPVDWERSGIPKPLDMQKICDNIEAIVAAYYEPDGYADLAGIPDKTLDYADINKVESNLWGIKALFDAGLTHNYLHQYTYGQLKPYTHKQLRKGIVNL
;
A
#
# COMPACT_ATOMS: atom_id res chain seq x y z
N MET A 1 0.02 -1.07 -17.86
CA MET A 1 0.42 -1.22 -16.46
C MET A 1 0.88 0.13 -15.97
N SER A 2 0.39 0.58 -14.82
CA SER A 2 0.89 1.77 -14.15
C SER A 2 2.39 1.60 -13.84
N ALA A 3 3.14 2.69 -13.70
CA ALA A 3 4.54 2.63 -13.31
C ALA A 3 4.67 2.84 -11.80
N TRP A 4 5.56 2.08 -11.14
CA TRP A 4 5.94 2.36 -9.76
C TRP A 4 6.71 3.68 -9.68
N ILE A 5 6.34 4.54 -8.75
CA ILE A 5 7.01 5.79 -8.44
C ILE A 5 7.38 5.77 -6.97
N GLU A 6 8.63 6.06 -6.63
CA GLU A 6 9.11 5.91 -5.25
C GLU A 6 8.29 6.74 -4.24
N PRO A 7 7.69 6.10 -3.22
CA PRO A 7 6.95 6.77 -2.16
C PRO A 7 7.78 7.82 -1.43
N ILE A 8 7.14 8.91 -1.01
CA ILE A 8 7.74 9.89 -0.10
C ILE A 8 7.13 9.64 1.28
N ALA A 9 7.91 9.12 2.22
CA ALA A 9 7.44 8.74 3.55
C ALA A 9 8.21 9.43 4.70
N ASP A 10 9.04 10.41 4.36
CA ASP A 10 9.95 11.12 5.28
C ASP A 10 9.60 12.61 5.46
N ARG A 11 8.35 12.99 5.19
CA ARG A 11 7.87 14.37 5.43
C ARG A 11 7.99 14.68 6.92
N ASN A 12 8.46 15.88 7.26
CA ASN A 12 8.69 16.26 8.65
C ASN A 12 8.39 17.75 8.91
N GLN A 13 8.48 18.15 10.18
CA GLN A 13 8.19 19.53 10.60
C GLN A 13 9.09 20.57 9.91
N SER A 14 10.35 20.25 9.65
CA SER A 14 11.27 21.16 8.93
C SER A 14 10.84 21.38 7.48
N ASP A 15 10.15 20.42 6.86
CA ASP A 15 9.55 20.65 5.54
C ASP A 15 8.49 21.76 5.60
N ILE A 16 7.61 21.72 6.61
CA ILE A 16 6.57 22.72 6.85
C ILE A 16 7.17 24.11 7.09
N GLU A 17 8.17 24.19 7.97
CA GLU A 17 8.83 25.44 8.34
C GLU A 17 9.53 26.09 7.14
N ASN A 18 10.18 25.28 6.31
CA ASN A 18 10.95 25.74 5.15
C ASN A 18 10.11 25.79 3.85
N LYS A 19 8.85 25.36 3.89
CA LYS A 19 7.95 25.29 2.72
C LYS A 19 8.57 24.53 1.55
N THR A 20 9.25 23.42 1.84
CA THR A 20 9.78 22.54 0.79
C THR A 20 8.62 21.91 0.00
N PRO A 21 8.85 21.29 -1.16
CA PRO A 21 7.78 20.56 -1.86
C PRO A 21 7.08 19.52 -0.99
N LYS A 22 7.80 18.88 -0.05
CA LYS A 22 7.27 17.91 0.93
C LYS A 22 6.31 18.52 1.96
N ALA A 23 6.28 19.84 2.09
CA ALA A 23 5.39 20.56 2.99
C ALA A 23 3.93 20.58 2.52
N PHE A 24 3.70 20.29 1.23
CA PHE A 24 2.40 20.45 0.60
C PHE A 24 1.92 19.09 0.11
N LEU A 25 0.69 18.71 0.48
CA LEU A 25 -0.03 17.65 -0.20
C LEU A 25 -0.58 18.22 -1.51
N ASN A 26 -0.02 17.81 -2.64
CA ASN A 26 -0.41 18.31 -3.96
C ASN A 26 -0.79 17.17 -4.92
N MET A 27 -1.26 17.53 -6.11
CA MET A 27 -1.72 16.56 -7.12
C MET A 27 -0.65 15.53 -7.50
N VAL A 28 0.64 15.89 -7.46
CA VAL A 28 1.75 14.96 -7.76
C VAL A 28 1.86 13.89 -6.67
N ASP A 29 1.58 14.24 -5.41
CA ASP A 29 1.55 13.26 -4.33
C ASP A 29 0.39 12.28 -4.49
N ILE A 30 -0.82 12.78 -4.76
CA ILE A 30 -2.00 11.94 -4.90
C ILE A 30 -1.90 11.03 -6.12
N ASN A 31 -1.47 11.56 -7.28
CA ASN A 31 -1.26 10.76 -8.48
C ASN A 31 -0.19 9.69 -8.29
N ARG A 32 0.85 9.97 -7.48
CA ARG A 32 1.83 8.95 -7.10
C ARG A 32 1.20 7.86 -6.23
N ILE A 33 0.47 8.23 -5.19
CA ILE A 33 -0.19 7.29 -4.27
C ILE A 33 -1.17 6.39 -5.05
N GLU A 34 -2.09 6.97 -5.82
CA GLU A 34 -3.07 6.19 -6.58
C GLU A 34 -2.42 5.39 -7.72
N GLY A 35 -1.40 5.94 -8.37
CA GLY A 35 -0.60 5.23 -9.38
C GLY A 35 0.11 4.00 -8.81
N ASN A 36 0.65 4.11 -7.59
CA ASN A 36 1.30 3.00 -6.88
C ASN A 36 0.29 1.94 -6.42
N ILE A 37 -0.89 2.35 -5.96
CA ILE A 37 -2.01 1.43 -5.66
C ILE A 37 -2.38 0.65 -6.93
N ALA A 38 -2.57 1.35 -8.05
CA ALA A 38 -2.89 0.73 -9.33
C ALA A 38 -1.79 -0.26 -9.75
N TYR A 39 -0.52 0.15 -9.70
CA TYR A 39 0.63 -0.71 -9.99
C TYR A 39 0.61 -1.99 -9.14
N LEU A 40 0.43 -1.87 -7.82
CA LEU A 40 0.41 -3.02 -6.92
C LEU A 40 -0.78 -3.94 -7.20
N SER A 41 -1.97 -3.38 -7.44
CA SER A 41 -3.15 -4.17 -7.77
C SER A 41 -2.96 -4.96 -9.06
N GLU A 42 -2.43 -4.34 -10.12
CA GLU A 42 -2.17 -5.00 -11.41
C GLU A 42 -1.07 -6.07 -11.29
N THR A 43 0.01 -5.73 -10.58
CA THR A 43 1.16 -6.62 -10.41
C THR A 43 0.79 -7.86 -9.62
N LEU A 44 0.07 -7.71 -8.50
CA LEU A 44 -0.38 -8.83 -7.69
C LEU A 44 -1.45 -9.64 -8.43
N SER A 45 -2.39 -9.01 -9.13
CA SER A 45 -3.36 -9.75 -9.95
C SER A 45 -2.69 -10.56 -11.05
N ALA A 46 -1.62 -10.05 -11.67
CA ALA A 46 -0.82 -10.81 -12.63
C ALA A 46 -0.08 -12.01 -12.01
N GLN A 47 0.15 -12.00 -10.69
CA GLN A 47 0.69 -13.14 -9.92
C GLN A 47 -0.40 -14.08 -9.37
N GLY A 48 -1.67 -13.88 -9.75
CA GLY A 48 -2.79 -14.75 -9.37
C GLY A 48 -3.49 -14.38 -8.05
N TYR A 49 -3.15 -13.25 -7.43
CA TYR A 49 -3.93 -12.74 -6.30
C TYR A 49 -5.27 -12.18 -6.78
N HIS A 50 -6.34 -12.49 -6.08
CA HIS A 50 -7.69 -12.04 -6.45
C HIS A 50 -7.93 -10.59 -5.99
N ILE A 51 -7.33 -9.63 -6.69
CA ILE A 51 -7.54 -8.19 -6.48
C ILE A 51 -8.23 -7.63 -7.72
N GLN A 52 -9.29 -6.85 -7.51
CA GLN A 52 -9.91 -6.12 -8.62
C GLN A 52 -8.95 -5.02 -9.11
N PRO A 53 -8.74 -4.85 -10.42
CA PRO A 53 -7.89 -3.77 -10.92
C PRO A 53 -8.37 -2.42 -10.43
N ILE A 54 -7.51 -1.71 -9.70
CA ILE A 54 -7.81 -0.36 -9.20
C ILE A 54 -7.29 0.63 -10.23
N GLN A 55 -8.20 1.44 -10.78
CA GLN A 55 -7.83 2.49 -11.74
C GLN A 55 -7.54 3.79 -10.97
N PRO A 56 -6.39 4.43 -11.22
CA PRO A 56 -6.08 5.71 -10.59
C PRO A 56 -6.96 6.81 -11.19
N VAL A 57 -7.24 7.86 -10.40
CA VAL A 57 -7.83 9.09 -10.91
C VAL A 57 -6.70 10.03 -11.30
N ASP A 58 -6.85 10.71 -12.43
CA ASP A 58 -5.89 11.75 -12.83
C ASP A 58 -6.28 13.06 -12.12
N TRP A 59 -5.59 13.37 -11.02
CA TRP A 59 -5.88 14.56 -10.23
C TRP A 59 -5.34 15.83 -10.91
N GLU A 60 -6.25 16.78 -11.15
CA GLU A 60 -5.91 18.11 -11.64
C GLU A 60 -5.62 19.09 -10.50
N ARG A 61 -4.96 20.20 -10.84
CA ARG A 61 -4.44 21.22 -9.90
C ARG A 61 -5.46 21.84 -8.94
N SER A 62 -6.75 21.73 -9.22
CA SER A 62 -7.85 22.27 -8.42
C SER A 62 -8.47 21.25 -7.44
N GLY A 63 -8.10 19.97 -7.54
CA GLY A 63 -8.65 18.91 -6.70
C GLY A 63 -7.95 18.86 -5.34
N ILE A 64 -8.55 19.45 -4.31
CA ILE A 64 -8.19 19.13 -2.92
C ILE A 64 -8.86 17.79 -2.57
N PRO A 65 -8.12 16.77 -2.07
CA PRO A 65 -8.71 15.51 -1.66
C PRO A 65 -9.78 15.75 -0.60
N LYS A 66 -10.97 15.22 -0.82
CA LYS A 66 -12.03 15.21 0.19
C LYS A 66 -11.77 14.04 1.16
N PRO A 67 -12.37 14.06 2.37
CA PRO A 67 -12.30 12.90 3.26
C PRO A 67 -12.71 11.58 2.59
N LEU A 68 -13.71 11.62 1.70
CA LEU A 68 -14.13 10.45 0.92
C LEU A 68 -13.05 9.94 -0.04
N ASP A 69 -12.20 10.82 -0.56
CA ASP A 69 -11.12 10.41 -1.46
C ASP A 69 -9.98 9.75 -0.66
N MET A 70 -9.69 10.26 0.53
CA MET A 70 -8.77 9.60 1.46
C MET A 70 -9.30 8.25 1.96
N GLN A 71 -10.60 8.14 2.21
CA GLN A 71 -11.23 6.87 2.53
C GLN A 71 -11.01 5.87 1.40
N LYS A 72 -11.28 6.24 0.15
CA LYS A 72 -11.05 5.36 -1.01
C LYS A 72 -9.59 4.93 -1.13
N ILE A 73 -8.64 5.84 -0.90
CA ILE A 73 -7.21 5.50 -0.91
C ILE A 73 -6.91 4.43 0.15
N CYS A 74 -7.42 4.59 1.38
CA CYS A 74 -7.23 3.62 2.46
C CYS A 74 -7.91 2.28 2.16
N ASP A 75 -9.15 2.31 1.66
CA ASP A 75 -9.92 1.10 1.28
C ASP A 75 -9.22 0.32 0.16
N ASN A 76 -8.62 1.01 -0.79
CA ASN A 76 -7.85 0.40 -1.88
C ASN A 76 -6.59 -0.30 -1.35
N ILE A 77 -5.90 0.30 -0.39
CA ILE A 77 -4.75 -0.34 0.28
C ILE A 77 -5.22 -1.54 1.10
N GLU A 78 -6.34 -1.44 1.81
CA GLU A 78 -6.95 -2.56 2.53
C GLU A 78 -7.30 -3.72 1.60
N ALA A 79 -7.86 -3.45 0.41
CA ALA A 79 -8.16 -4.49 -0.57
C ALA A 79 -6.90 -5.24 -1.02
N ILE A 80 -5.79 -4.53 -1.21
CA ILE A 80 -4.48 -5.14 -1.53
C ILE A 80 -3.99 -5.98 -0.35
N VAL A 81 -4.00 -5.44 0.87
CA VAL A 81 -3.55 -6.12 2.08
C VAL A 81 -4.37 -7.39 2.37
N ALA A 82 -5.69 -7.33 2.19
CA ALA A 82 -6.59 -8.45 2.41
C ALA A 82 -6.27 -9.65 1.49
N ALA A 83 -5.87 -9.36 0.25
CA ALA A 83 -5.53 -10.36 -0.76
C ALA A 83 -4.08 -10.84 -0.68
N TYR A 84 -3.15 -10.01 -0.22
CA TYR A 84 -1.72 -10.30 -0.23
C TYR A 84 -1.11 -10.43 1.17
N TYR A 85 -0.62 -9.33 1.74
CA TYR A 85 0.07 -9.31 3.02
C TYR A 85 -0.11 -7.97 3.72
N GLU A 86 -0.11 -8.00 5.05
CA GLU A 86 -0.22 -6.83 5.92
C GLU A 86 1.17 -6.27 6.25
N PRO A 87 1.60 -5.14 5.68
CA PRO A 87 2.91 -4.57 6.00
C PRO A 87 2.96 -4.06 7.44
N ASP A 88 4.17 -3.92 7.99
CA ASP A 88 4.36 -3.26 9.27
C ASP A 88 3.81 -1.82 9.22
N GLY A 89 3.06 -1.43 10.26
CA GLY A 89 2.40 -0.11 10.32
C GLY A 89 1.06 -0.02 9.60
N TYR A 90 0.49 -1.13 9.09
CA TYR A 90 -0.86 -1.12 8.49
C TYR A 90 -1.97 -0.67 9.44
N ALA A 91 -1.90 -1.09 10.71
CA ALA A 91 -2.87 -0.68 11.72
C ALA A 91 -2.96 0.85 11.89
N ASP A 92 -1.92 1.60 11.50
CA ASP A 92 -1.88 3.05 11.62
C ASP A 92 -2.74 3.77 10.54
N LEU A 93 -3.25 3.04 9.54
CA LEU A 93 -4.18 3.57 8.53
C LEU A 93 -5.62 3.70 9.06
N ALA A 94 -6.00 2.93 10.09
CA ALA A 94 -7.38 2.72 10.56
C ALA A 94 -8.08 3.95 11.18
N GLY A 95 -7.53 5.16 11.05
CA GLY A 95 -8.14 6.40 11.51
C GLY A 95 -7.77 7.64 10.68
N ILE A 96 -7.11 7.45 9.53
CA ILE A 96 -6.75 8.56 8.63
C ILE A 96 -7.99 9.23 8.02
N PRO A 97 -9.02 8.49 7.55
CA PRO A 97 -10.17 9.11 6.90
C PRO A 97 -11.02 10.02 7.80
N ASP A 98 -11.05 9.76 9.11
CA ASP A 98 -11.94 10.43 10.07
C ASP A 98 -11.33 11.67 10.75
N LYS A 99 -10.13 12.10 10.33
CA LYS A 99 -9.40 13.20 10.98
C LYS A 99 -8.87 14.24 10.01
N THR A 100 -8.45 15.38 10.56
CA THR A 100 -7.65 16.36 9.82
C THR A 100 -6.31 15.73 9.46
N LEU A 101 -6.00 15.68 8.17
CA LEU A 101 -4.74 15.12 7.67
C LEU A 101 -3.55 15.98 8.10
N ASP A 102 -2.49 15.31 8.53
CA ASP A 102 -1.16 15.91 8.66
C ASP A 102 -0.13 15.18 7.77
N TYR A 103 1.11 15.65 7.78
CA TYR A 103 2.18 15.05 7.00
C TYR A 103 2.51 13.61 7.45
N ALA A 104 2.28 13.27 8.72
CA ALA A 104 2.58 11.95 9.26
C ALA A 104 1.57 10.92 8.74
N ASP A 105 0.33 11.34 8.49
CA ASP A 105 -0.68 10.49 7.87
C ASP A 105 -0.33 10.12 6.43
N ILE A 106 0.13 11.10 5.65
CA ILE A 106 0.59 10.83 4.28
C ILE A 106 1.85 9.94 4.30
N ASN A 107 2.74 10.13 5.27
CA ASN A 107 3.88 9.22 5.43
C ASN A 107 3.44 7.78 5.73
N LYS A 108 2.40 7.57 6.53
CA LYS A 108 1.89 6.22 6.82
C LYS A 108 1.31 5.55 5.58
N VAL A 109 0.54 6.28 4.77
CA VAL A 109 0.00 5.80 3.49
C VAL A 109 1.14 5.35 2.56
N GLU A 110 2.12 6.23 2.35
CA GLU A 110 3.27 5.98 1.47
C GLU A 110 4.19 4.87 2.01
N SER A 111 4.40 4.80 3.33
CA SER A 111 5.16 3.72 3.97
C SER A 111 4.49 2.36 3.80
N ASN A 112 3.16 2.29 3.86
CA ASN A 112 2.42 1.05 3.63
C ASN A 112 2.58 0.56 2.20
N LEU A 113 2.46 1.45 1.22
CA LEU A 113 2.71 1.12 -0.19
C LEU A 113 4.15 0.62 -0.39
N TRP A 114 5.13 1.30 0.21
CA TRP A 114 6.52 0.87 0.16
C TRP A 114 6.71 -0.51 0.81
N GLY A 115 6.12 -0.75 1.98
CA GLY A 115 6.18 -2.04 2.66
C GLY A 115 5.60 -3.17 1.81
N ILE A 116 4.42 -2.97 1.21
CA ILE A 116 3.81 -3.95 0.29
C ILE A 116 4.74 -4.24 -0.89
N LYS A 117 5.32 -3.19 -1.51
CA LYS A 117 6.26 -3.36 -2.62
C LYS A 117 7.53 -4.09 -2.21
N ALA A 118 8.09 -3.78 -1.05
CA ALA A 118 9.28 -4.44 -0.52
C ALA A 118 9.04 -5.92 -0.24
N LEU A 119 7.89 -6.28 0.31
CA LEU A 119 7.48 -7.67 0.51
C LEU A 119 7.34 -8.41 -0.83
N PHE A 120 6.72 -7.75 -1.81
CA PHE A 120 6.59 -8.28 -3.16
C PHE A 120 7.96 -8.53 -3.80
N ASP A 121 8.86 -7.55 -3.75
CA ASP A 121 10.22 -7.62 -4.32
C ASP A 121 11.11 -8.63 -3.61
N ALA A 122 10.96 -8.79 -2.29
CA ALA A 122 11.64 -9.82 -1.51
C ALA A 122 11.17 -11.24 -1.88
N GLY A 123 10.19 -11.38 -2.78
CA GLY A 123 9.68 -12.66 -3.20
C GLY A 123 8.85 -13.35 -2.13
N LEU A 124 8.36 -12.62 -1.10
CA LEU A 124 7.34 -13.08 -0.16
C LEU A 124 5.99 -13.18 -0.87
N THR A 125 5.99 -13.92 -1.96
CA THR A 125 4.81 -14.34 -2.68
C THR A 125 4.32 -15.61 -2.00
N HIS A 126 3.01 -15.81 -1.98
CA HIS A 126 2.35 -17.08 -1.66
C HIS A 126 2.95 -18.29 -2.44
N ASN A 127 3.79 -18.04 -3.46
CA ASN A 127 4.46 -19.04 -4.27
C ASN A 127 5.44 -19.96 -3.54
N TYR A 128 5.74 -19.72 -2.26
CA TYR A 128 6.38 -20.77 -1.47
C TYR A 128 5.47 -21.99 -1.27
N LEU A 129 4.13 -21.85 -1.33
CA LEU A 129 3.20 -22.97 -1.15
C LEU A 129 3.13 -23.94 -2.35
N HIS A 130 3.42 -23.50 -3.58
CA HIS A 130 3.44 -24.40 -4.75
C HIS A 130 4.57 -25.44 -4.69
N GLN A 131 5.53 -25.25 -3.79
CA GLN A 131 6.60 -26.20 -3.51
C GLN A 131 6.20 -27.26 -2.46
N TYR A 132 5.05 -27.09 -1.82
CA TYR A 132 4.54 -27.97 -0.77
C TYR A 132 3.23 -28.63 -1.20
N THR A 133 3.16 -29.95 -1.02
CA THR A 133 1.92 -30.71 -1.23
C THR A 133 0.88 -30.39 -0.16
N TYR A 134 -0.40 -30.65 -0.43
CA TYR A 134 -1.48 -30.53 0.58
C TYR A 134 -1.20 -31.33 1.86
N GLY A 135 -0.43 -32.43 1.77
CA GLY A 135 0.01 -33.20 2.94
C GLY A 135 0.99 -32.45 3.83
N GLN A 136 1.92 -31.69 3.23
CA GLN A 136 2.91 -30.90 3.96
C GLN A 136 2.32 -29.62 4.59
N LEU A 137 1.21 -29.12 4.04
CA LEU A 137 0.51 -27.94 4.54
C LEU A 137 -0.51 -28.23 5.65
N LYS A 138 -0.94 -29.49 5.80
CA LYS A 138 -1.95 -29.95 6.75
C LYS A 138 -1.77 -29.52 8.23
N PRO A 139 -0.54 -29.42 8.78
CA PRO A 139 -0.38 -29.04 10.19
C PRO A 139 -0.43 -27.52 10.44
N TYR A 140 -0.52 -26.69 9.39
CA TYR A 140 -0.46 -25.23 9.52
C TYR A 140 -1.81 -24.60 9.21
N THR A 141 -2.19 -23.60 10.00
CA THR A 141 -3.36 -22.76 9.72
C THR A 141 -3.05 -21.74 8.62
N HIS A 142 -4.08 -21.28 7.91
CA HIS A 142 -3.96 -20.20 6.91
C HIS A 142 -3.25 -18.96 7.47
N LYS A 143 -3.48 -18.61 8.75
CA LYS A 143 -2.82 -17.48 9.43
C LYS A 143 -1.32 -17.71 9.63
N GLN A 144 -0.88 -18.95 9.86
CA GLN A 144 0.53 -19.31 9.97
C GLN A 144 1.20 -19.35 8.60
N LEU A 145 0.54 -19.89 7.58
CA LEU A 145 1.03 -19.90 6.20
C LEU A 145 1.18 -18.48 5.64
N ARG A 146 0.28 -17.56 6.03
CA ARG A 146 0.33 -16.14 5.64
C ARG A 146 1.50 -15.37 6.25
N LYS A 147 2.04 -15.79 7.40
CA LYS A 147 3.17 -15.11 8.08
C LYS A 147 4.56 -15.46 7.52
N GLY A 148 4.62 -16.24 6.45
CA GLY A 148 5.86 -16.80 5.92
C GLY A 148 6.35 -17.95 6.80
N ILE A 149 6.60 -19.11 6.17
CA ILE A 149 7.29 -20.23 6.84
C ILE A 149 8.76 -19.85 6.92
N VAL A 150 9.10 -18.96 7.84
CA VAL A 150 10.49 -18.67 8.20
C VAL A 150 10.88 -19.78 9.17
N ASN A 151 11.84 -20.62 8.78
CA ASN A 151 12.41 -21.78 9.51
C ASN A 151 11.88 -23.17 9.08
N LEU A 152 12.08 -23.51 7.80
CA LEU A 152 12.44 -24.87 7.39
C LEU A 152 13.85 -24.86 6.81
#